data_AF-A0A4Y2BCA5-F1
#
_entry.id   AF-A0A4Y2BCA5-F1
#
_cell.length_a   1.000
_cell.length_b   1.000
_cell.length_c   1.000
_cell.angle_alpha   90.00
_cell.angle_beta   90.00
_cell.angle_gamma   90.00
#
_symmetry.space_group_name_H-M   'P 1'
#
loop_
_entity.id
_entity.type
_entity.pdbx_description
1 polymer ?
#
loop_
_entity_poly.entity_id
_entity_poly.type
_entity_poly.pdbx_seq_one_letter_code
_entity_poly.pdbx_strand_id
1 'polypeptide(L)'
;MLVAYYLKFEEIDFLPYKHRNLYTTFKVLYDIYGSQKAFECIDKLRQFYLDVLQNQICFALTLEEMEYLYKICQGSMEEFETKARTSQGCLVTQVLSGAKGSMEHLYQMFGSVGCQNDAFIRNSFWDGLNANEAVKHAKIATDALSKTSKIWEPGYSYSKMVYNLQGLHVDYMGRLVDGNLVIENDVLNVLHYTNVMSEEGFRHLMDETLLKEKQDK
;
A
#
# COMPACT_ATOMS: atom_id res chain seq x y z
N MET A 1 9.31 -4.41 -13.26
CA MET A 1 9.81 -3.01 -13.25
C MET A 1 10.42 -2.66 -11.90
N LEU A 2 9.68 -2.85 -10.80
CA LEU A 2 10.14 -2.56 -9.43
C LEU A 2 11.43 -3.28 -9.02
N VAL A 3 11.59 -4.57 -9.39
CA VAL A 3 12.83 -5.32 -9.10
C VAL A 3 14.06 -4.67 -9.75
N ALA A 4 14.01 -4.38 -11.05
CA ALA A 4 15.13 -3.71 -11.73
C ALA A 4 15.35 -2.29 -11.18
N TYR A 5 14.27 -1.56 -10.89
CA TYR A 5 14.35 -0.25 -10.26
C TYR A 5 15.07 -0.30 -8.92
N TYR A 6 14.76 -1.31 -8.10
CA TYR A 6 15.37 -1.51 -6.79
C TYR A 6 16.85 -1.89 -6.90
N LEU A 7 17.17 -2.88 -7.75
CA LEU A 7 18.53 -3.41 -7.91
C LEU A 7 19.47 -2.42 -8.59
N LYS A 8 18.98 -1.71 -9.61
CA LYS A 8 19.76 -0.78 -10.41
C LYS A 8 19.45 0.68 -10.09
N PHE A 9 18.95 0.96 -8.89
CA PHE A 9 18.50 2.29 -8.49
C PHE A 9 19.53 3.38 -8.79
N GLU A 10 20.81 3.13 -8.49
CA GLU A 10 21.89 4.10 -8.69
C GLU A 10 22.20 4.35 -10.17
N GLU A 11 22.03 3.34 -11.04
CA GLU A 11 22.32 3.40 -12.49
C GLU A 11 21.27 4.18 -13.28
N ILE A 12 20.11 4.48 -12.68
CA ILE A 12 19.02 5.20 -13.34
C ILE A 12 19.28 6.70 -13.32
N ASP A 13 19.74 7.27 -14.43
CA ASP A 13 20.07 8.69 -14.58
C ASP A 13 18.94 9.53 -15.22
N PHE A 14 18.09 8.89 -16.02
CA PHE A 14 17.00 9.55 -16.74
C PHE A 14 15.79 9.95 -15.88
N LEU A 15 15.74 9.55 -14.61
CA LEU A 15 14.70 9.96 -13.65
C LEU A 15 15.22 11.05 -12.71
N PRO A 16 14.82 12.32 -12.91
CA PRO A 16 15.15 13.38 -11.98
C PRO A 16 14.42 13.17 -10.65
N TYR A 17 15.05 13.56 -9.53
CA TYR A 17 14.49 13.42 -8.18
C TYR A 17 14.06 11.99 -7.81
N LYS A 18 14.82 10.97 -8.26
CA LYS A 18 14.52 9.57 -7.93
C LYS A 18 14.59 9.32 -6.42
N HIS A 19 13.57 8.64 -5.90
CA HIS A 19 13.46 8.15 -4.53
C HIS A 19 13.42 6.63 -4.53
N ARG A 20 13.93 5.99 -3.48
CA ARG A 20 13.87 4.51 -3.34
C ARG A 20 12.45 3.95 -3.50
N ASN A 21 11.43 4.73 -3.14
CA ASN A 21 10.04 4.44 -3.45
C ASN A 21 9.64 5.03 -4.81
N LEU A 22 9.30 4.14 -5.76
CA LEU A 22 8.93 4.53 -7.12
C LEU A 22 7.64 5.38 -7.18
N TYR A 23 6.68 5.15 -6.28
CA TYR A 23 5.46 5.96 -6.20
C TYR A 23 5.80 7.42 -5.88
N THR A 24 6.69 7.65 -4.90
CA THR A 24 7.12 9.00 -4.53
C THR A 24 7.81 9.69 -5.70
N THR A 25 8.68 8.97 -6.43
CA THR A 25 9.32 9.50 -7.64
C THR A 25 8.29 9.97 -8.66
N PHE A 26 7.30 9.15 -9.00
CA PHE A 26 6.29 9.53 -10.00
C PHE A 26 5.33 10.62 -9.50
N LYS A 27 5.02 10.66 -8.21
CA LYS A 27 4.24 11.76 -7.62
C LYS A 27 4.97 13.09 -7.79
N VAL A 28 6.25 13.16 -7.41
CA VAL A 28 7.06 14.38 -7.56
C VAL A 28 7.19 14.78 -9.04
N LEU A 29 7.41 13.82 -9.94
CA LEU A 29 7.46 14.10 -11.38
C LEU A 29 6.14 14.66 -11.91
N TYR A 30 5.01 14.11 -11.48
CA TYR A 30 3.69 14.59 -11.86
C TYR A 30 3.43 16.01 -11.32
N ASP A 31 3.75 16.25 -10.05
CA ASP A 31 3.52 17.54 -9.39
C ASP A 31 4.35 18.66 -10.03
N ILE A 32 5.59 18.37 -10.47
CA ILE A 32 6.49 19.37 -11.07
C ILE A 32 6.25 19.53 -12.58
N TYR A 33 6.12 18.42 -13.32
CA TYR A 33 6.17 18.43 -14.79
C TYR A 33 4.84 18.07 -15.46
N GLY A 34 3.83 17.68 -14.69
CA GLY A 34 2.52 17.27 -15.19
C GLY A 34 2.49 15.88 -15.81
N SER A 35 1.32 15.51 -16.31
CA SER A 35 0.99 14.14 -16.75
C SER A 35 1.81 13.67 -17.95
N GLN A 36 2.02 14.53 -18.96
CA GLN A 36 2.71 14.16 -20.20
C GLN A 36 4.15 13.73 -19.92
N LYS A 37 4.90 14.52 -19.15
CA LYS A 37 6.28 14.20 -18.80
C LYS A 37 6.38 13.01 -17.87
N ALA A 38 5.47 12.88 -16.90
CA ALA A 38 5.40 11.68 -16.07
C ALA A 38 5.22 10.41 -16.91
N PHE A 39 4.36 10.46 -17.94
CA PHE A 39 4.13 9.32 -18.85
C PHE A 39 5.37 9.00 -19.71
N GLU A 40 6.05 10.00 -20.27
CA GLU A 40 7.31 9.80 -21.00
C GLU A 40 8.37 9.10 -20.12
N CYS A 41 8.46 9.48 -18.84
CA CYS A 41 9.35 8.83 -17.87
C CYS A 41 8.96 7.37 -17.58
N ILE A 42 7.66 7.05 -17.51
CA ILE A 42 7.19 5.66 -17.37
C ILE A 42 7.64 4.82 -18.57
N ASP A 43 7.52 5.35 -19.78
CA ASP A 43 7.90 4.60 -20.97
C ASP A 43 9.41 4.34 -21.05
N LYS A 44 10.24 5.34 -20.71
CA LYS A 44 11.69 5.15 -20.57
C LYS A 44 12.03 4.13 -19.49
N LEU A 45 11.33 4.15 -18.35
CA LEU A 45 11.53 3.17 -17.28
C LEU A 45 11.15 1.75 -17.72
N ARG A 46 10.11 1.61 -18.54
CA ARG A 46 9.72 0.34 -19.15
C ARG A 46 10.81 -0.20 -20.08
N GLN A 47 11.39 0.64 -20.93
CA GLN A 47 12.49 0.26 -21.81
C GLN A 47 13.73 -0.18 -21.02
N PHE A 48 14.12 0.61 -20.02
CA PHE A 48 15.20 0.26 -19.09
C PHE A 48 14.96 -1.09 -18.40
N TYR A 49 13.74 -1.31 -17.91
CA TYR A 49 13.39 -2.57 -17.26
C TYR A 49 13.54 -3.78 -18.20
N LEU A 50 13.10 -3.65 -19.45
CA LEU A 50 13.25 -4.72 -20.44
C LEU A 50 14.71 -5.01 -20.73
N ASP A 51 15.56 -3.98 -20.88
CA ASP A 51 17.00 -4.15 -21.07
C ASP A 51 17.65 -4.89 -19.88
N VAL A 52 17.37 -4.44 -18.66
CA VAL A 52 17.94 -5.06 -17.45
C VAL A 52 17.55 -6.54 -17.35
N LEU A 53 16.29 -6.88 -17.60
CA LEU A 53 15.83 -8.28 -17.53
C LEU A 53 16.35 -9.16 -18.66
N GLN A 54 16.51 -8.61 -19.86
CA GLN A 54 16.91 -9.41 -21.02
C GLN A 54 18.43 -9.60 -21.08
N ASN A 55 19.18 -8.57 -20.69
CA ASN A 55 20.61 -8.50 -20.98
C ASN A 55 21.50 -8.51 -19.73
N GLN A 56 20.99 -8.13 -18.55
CA GLN A 56 21.83 -7.90 -17.38
C GLN A 56 21.56 -8.86 -16.21
N ILE A 57 20.32 -9.28 -16.01
CA ILE A 57 19.91 -10.07 -14.85
C ILE A 57 19.05 -11.26 -15.29
N CYS A 58 19.47 -12.47 -14.92
CA CYS A 58 18.60 -13.63 -14.95
C CYS A 58 17.81 -13.69 -13.63
N PHE A 59 16.54 -13.31 -13.66
CA PHE A 59 15.67 -13.37 -12.48
C PHE A 59 14.96 -14.72 -12.43
N ALA A 60 15.55 -15.67 -11.70
CA ALA A 60 15.03 -17.02 -11.58
C ALA A 60 15.08 -17.50 -10.12
N LEU A 61 14.05 -18.25 -9.73
CA LEU A 61 13.99 -18.86 -8.42
C LEU A 61 14.82 -20.14 -8.41
N THR A 62 15.77 -20.24 -7.48
CA THR A 62 16.69 -21.39 -7.41
C THR A 62 16.42 -22.21 -6.16
N LEU A 63 16.71 -23.52 -6.23
CA LEU A 63 16.60 -24.40 -5.06
C LEU A 63 17.55 -23.95 -3.93
N GLU A 64 18.75 -23.49 -4.29
CA GLU A 64 19.74 -22.97 -3.33
C GLU A 64 19.19 -21.81 -2.50
N GLU A 65 18.45 -20.89 -3.13
CA GLU A 65 17.78 -19.80 -2.43
C GLU A 65 16.72 -20.34 -1.46
N MET A 66 15.90 -21.31 -1.89
CA MET A 66 14.87 -21.92 -1.04
C MET A 66 15.49 -22.61 0.18
N GLU A 67 16.57 -23.37 -0.03
CA GLU A 67 17.29 -24.06 1.05
C GLU A 67 17.94 -23.08 2.02
N TYR A 68 18.47 -21.95 1.53
CA TYR A 68 18.99 -20.90 2.39
C TYR A 68 17.89 -20.29 3.26
N LEU A 69 16.74 -19.93 2.65
CA LEU A 69 15.60 -19.37 3.38
C LEU A 69 15.05 -20.33 4.44
N TYR A 70 15.03 -21.64 4.13
CA TYR A 70 14.68 -22.69 5.08
C TYR A 70 15.68 -22.85 6.24
N LYS A 71 16.97 -22.62 6.00
CA LYS A 71 17.97 -22.66 7.08
C LYS A 71 17.82 -21.47 8.03
N ILE A 72 17.53 -20.27 7.51
CA ILE A 72 17.48 -19.06 8.32
C ILE A 72 16.15 -18.85 9.06
N CYS A 73 15.11 -19.60 8.74
CA CYS A 73 13.80 -19.52 9.40
C CYS A 73 13.74 -20.25 10.75
N GLN A 74 14.83 -20.93 11.16
CA GLN A 74 14.96 -21.47 12.51
C GLN A 74 15.21 -20.32 13.50
N GLY A 75 14.14 -19.72 14.00
CA GLY A 75 14.17 -18.55 14.87
C GLY A 75 12.81 -17.85 14.94
N SER A 76 12.80 -16.63 15.48
CA SER A 76 11.61 -15.78 15.42
C SER A 76 11.43 -15.15 14.03
N MET A 77 10.23 -14.61 13.76
CA MET A 77 9.95 -13.85 12.55
C MET A 77 10.91 -12.66 12.36
N GLU A 78 11.24 -11.95 13.44
CA GLU A 78 12.16 -10.80 13.41
C GLU A 78 13.60 -11.20 13.04
N GLU A 79 14.06 -12.34 13.57
CA GLU A 79 15.37 -12.89 13.23
C GLU A 79 15.42 -13.35 11.77
N PHE A 80 14.35 -14.00 11.30
CA PHE A 80 14.20 -14.39 9.90
C PHE A 80 14.25 -13.16 8.99
N GLU A 81 13.49 -12.11 9.30
CA GLU A 81 13.44 -10.90 8.50
C GLU A 81 14.81 -10.21 8.42
N THR A 82 15.52 -10.11 9.55
CA THR A 82 16.85 -9.50 9.60
C THR A 82 17.86 -10.26 8.74
N LYS A 83 17.84 -11.60 8.78
CA LYS A 83 18.71 -12.46 7.95
C LYS A 83 18.28 -12.47 6.49
N ALA A 84 16.98 -12.48 6.21
CA ALA A 84 16.46 -12.45 4.85
C ALA A 84 16.85 -11.14 4.15
N ARG A 85 16.78 -9.99 4.85
CA ARG A 85 17.16 -8.67 4.29
C ARG A 85 18.60 -8.57 3.81
N THR A 86 19.51 -9.41 4.31
CA THR A 86 20.92 -9.43 3.85
C THR A 86 21.14 -10.37 2.66
N SER A 87 20.15 -11.22 2.34
CA SER A 87 20.19 -12.11 1.17
C SER A 87 20.02 -11.33 -0.13
N GLN A 88 20.78 -11.73 -1.15
CA GLN A 88 20.67 -11.23 -2.53
C GLN A 88 19.81 -12.15 -3.42
N GLY A 89 19.04 -13.07 -2.81
CA GLY A 89 18.17 -13.98 -3.52
C GLY A 89 17.04 -13.28 -4.30
N CYS A 90 16.53 -13.93 -5.35
CA CYS A 90 15.48 -13.37 -6.19
C CYS A 90 14.15 -13.21 -5.44
N LEU A 91 13.71 -14.19 -4.63
CA LEU A 91 12.50 -14.08 -3.80
C LEU A 91 12.59 -12.94 -2.81
N VAL A 92 13.73 -12.83 -2.10
CA VAL A 92 13.94 -11.76 -1.13
C VAL A 92 13.91 -10.41 -1.84
N THR A 93 14.62 -10.29 -2.96
CA THR A 93 14.61 -9.06 -3.77
C THR A 93 13.21 -8.71 -4.26
N GLN A 94 12.40 -9.70 -4.64
CA GLN A 94 11.01 -9.50 -5.04
C GLN A 94 10.16 -8.89 -3.91
N VAL A 95 10.39 -9.35 -2.67
CA VAL A 95 9.71 -8.84 -1.48
C VAL A 95 10.21 -7.44 -1.11
N LEU A 96 11.53 -7.24 -1.05
CA LEU A 96 12.13 -5.96 -0.68
C LEU A 96 11.84 -4.85 -1.68
N SER A 97 11.73 -5.18 -2.97
CA SER A 97 11.33 -4.23 -4.01
C SER A 97 9.84 -3.91 -3.99
N GLY A 98 9.03 -4.62 -3.19
CA GLY A 98 7.58 -4.49 -3.16
C GLY A 98 6.89 -5.01 -4.43
N ALA A 99 7.58 -5.78 -5.26
CA ALA A 99 7.04 -6.29 -6.51
C ALA A 99 5.95 -7.34 -6.28
N LYS A 100 6.17 -8.28 -5.35
CA LYS A 100 5.19 -9.31 -4.98
C LYS A 100 5.61 -10.05 -3.71
N GLY A 101 4.62 -10.31 -2.85
CA GLY A 101 4.80 -11.00 -1.58
C GLY A 101 5.26 -10.06 -0.46
N SER A 102 5.40 -10.62 0.73
CA SER A 102 5.90 -9.94 1.93
C SER A 102 6.78 -10.90 2.72
N MET A 103 7.47 -10.41 3.74
CA MET A 103 8.31 -11.26 4.58
C MET A 103 7.48 -12.33 5.30
N GLU A 104 6.25 -12.00 5.70
CA GLU A 104 5.31 -12.97 6.29
C GLU A 104 5.01 -14.12 5.33
N HIS A 105 4.82 -13.83 4.04
CA HIS A 105 4.62 -14.90 3.06
C HIS A 105 5.83 -15.84 2.98
N LEU A 106 7.05 -15.29 2.96
CA LEU A 106 8.27 -16.11 2.94
C LEU A 106 8.39 -16.94 4.23
N TYR A 107 8.08 -16.34 5.38
CA TYR A 107 8.11 -17.04 6.65
C TYR A 107 7.06 -18.14 6.76
N GLN A 108 5.86 -17.94 6.23
CA GLN A 108 4.84 -19.01 6.17
C GLN A 108 5.25 -20.15 5.25
N MET A 109 5.97 -19.85 4.16
CA MET A 109 6.49 -20.89 3.27
C MET A 109 7.56 -21.75 3.94
N PHE A 110 8.52 -21.16 4.65
CA PHE A 110 9.69 -21.90 5.14
C PHE A 110 9.73 -22.15 6.65
N GLY A 111 9.23 -21.23 7.46
CA GLY A 111 9.30 -21.28 8.92
C GLY A 111 8.06 -21.88 9.55
N SER A 112 6.95 -21.14 9.54
CA SER A 112 5.71 -21.56 10.18
C SER A 112 4.53 -20.76 9.64
N VAL A 113 3.42 -21.43 9.35
CA VAL A 113 2.17 -20.76 8.94
C VAL A 113 1.65 -19.84 10.06
N GLY A 114 1.90 -20.19 11.32
CA GLY A 114 1.59 -19.36 12.48
C GLY A 114 0.18 -19.54 13.04
N CYS A 115 -0.30 -18.51 13.72
CA CYS A 115 -1.59 -18.56 14.41
C CYS A 115 -2.77 -18.41 13.43
N GLN A 116 -3.65 -19.39 13.45
CA GLN A 116 -5.00 -19.34 12.91
C GLN A 116 -5.94 -19.13 14.12
N ASN A 117 -7.05 -18.38 14.01
CA ASN A 117 -7.87 -17.90 15.15
C ASN A 117 -7.95 -18.81 16.39
N ASP A 118 -8.12 -20.13 16.21
CA ASP A 118 -8.26 -21.11 17.30
C ASP A 118 -7.07 -22.09 17.44
N ALA A 119 -6.03 -21.98 16.62
CA ALA A 119 -4.92 -22.93 16.61
C ALA A 119 -3.62 -22.38 16.02
N PHE A 120 -2.50 -22.73 16.63
CA PHE A 120 -1.17 -22.45 16.09
C PHE A 120 -0.69 -23.60 15.19
N ILE A 121 -0.39 -23.29 13.92
CA ILE A 121 0.18 -24.23 12.95
C ILE A 121 1.70 -24.09 13.00
N ARG A 122 2.38 -25.15 13.40
CA ARG A 122 3.84 -25.11 13.59
C ARG A 122 4.57 -25.33 12.28
N ASN A 123 4.10 -26.25 11.46
CA ASN A 123 4.78 -26.60 10.21
C ASN A 123 4.67 -25.47 9.19
N SER A 124 5.66 -25.40 8.31
CA SER A 124 5.69 -24.54 7.15
C SER A 124 4.99 -25.20 5.95
N PHE A 125 4.72 -24.44 4.88
CA PHE A 125 4.25 -25.05 3.62
C PHE A 125 5.33 -25.88 2.93
N TRP A 126 6.61 -25.60 3.19
CA TRP A 126 7.74 -26.36 2.66
C TRP A 126 7.83 -27.75 3.28
N ASP A 127 7.67 -27.86 4.60
CA ASP A 127 7.69 -29.15 5.31
C ASP A 127 6.41 -29.96 5.10
N GLY A 128 5.32 -29.26 4.80
CA GLY A 128 3.99 -29.85 4.67
C GLY A 128 3.22 -29.87 5.98
N LEU A 129 1.91 -29.63 5.86
CA LEU A 129 0.97 -29.62 6.98
C LEU A 129 0.60 -31.05 7.37
N ASN A 130 0.52 -31.32 8.68
CA ASN A 130 -0.10 -32.58 9.12
C ASN A 130 -1.63 -32.52 8.95
N ALA A 131 -2.30 -33.67 9.00
CA ALA A 131 -3.74 -33.74 8.73
C ALA A 131 -4.59 -32.82 9.63
N ASN A 132 -4.24 -32.66 10.90
CA ASN A 132 -4.96 -31.79 11.83
C ASN A 132 -4.73 -30.31 11.52
N GLU A 133 -3.49 -29.91 11.24
CA GLU A 133 -3.14 -28.55 10.82
C GLU A 133 -3.81 -28.18 9.50
N ALA A 134 -3.84 -29.10 8.54
CA ALA A 134 -4.49 -28.91 7.25
C ALA A 134 -6.00 -28.65 7.39
N VAL A 135 -6.70 -29.44 8.22
CA VAL A 135 -8.14 -29.23 8.49
C VAL A 135 -8.38 -27.88 9.16
N LYS A 136 -7.54 -27.50 10.13
CA LYS A 136 -7.64 -26.20 10.81
C LYS A 136 -7.40 -25.02 9.86
N HIS A 137 -6.38 -25.11 9.02
CA HIS A 137 -6.09 -24.10 7.99
C HIS A 137 -7.25 -23.98 7.00
N ALA A 138 -7.78 -25.12 6.51
CA ALA A 138 -8.88 -25.16 5.56
C ALA A 138 -10.17 -24.55 6.14
N LYS A 139 -10.48 -24.79 7.42
CA LYS A 139 -11.63 -24.18 8.09
C LYS A 139 -11.55 -22.66 8.06
N ILE A 140 -10.43 -22.08 8.50
CA ILE A 140 -10.26 -20.62 8.52
C ILE A 140 -10.27 -20.03 7.11
N ALA A 141 -9.61 -20.69 6.15
CA ALA A 141 -9.66 -20.27 4.76
C ALA A 141 -11.09 -20.28 4.21
N THR A 142 -11.90 -21.28 4.54
CA THR A 142 -13.31 -21.37 4.14
C THR A 142 -14.15 -20.26 4.78
N ASP A 143 -13.95 -19.98 6.06
CA ASP A 143 -14.61 -18.87 6.76
C ASP A 143 -14.26 -17.53 6.10
N ALA A 144 -12.99 -17.30 5.75
CA ALA A 144 -12.56 -16.10 5.03
C ALA A 144 -13.20 -16.00 3.63
N LEU A 145 -13.21 -17.10 2.87
CA LEU A 145 -13.86 -17.15 1.55
C LEU A 145 -15.37 -16.90 1.65
N SER A 146 -16.04 -17.44 2.68
CA SER A 146 -17.46 -17.15 2.92
C SER A 146 -17.69 -15.66 3.17
N LYS A 147 -16.78 -14.96 3.86
CA LYS A 147 -16.88 -13.49 4.02
C LYS A 147 -16.66 -12.76 2.71
N THR A 148 -15.80 -13.26 1.81
CA THR A 148 -15.65 -12.67 0.47
C THR A 148 -16.92 -12.80 -0.40
N SER A 149 -17.89 -13.67 -0.04
CA SER A 149 -19.20 -13.71 -0.71
C SER A 149 -20.01 -12.41 -0.56
N LYS A 150 -19.64 -11.54 0.38
CA LYS A 150 -20.16 -10.17 0.53
C LYS A 150 -19.55 -9.18 -0.47
N ILE A 151 -18.96 -9.65 -1.57
CA ILE A 151 -18.42 -8.79 -2.64
C ILE A 151 -19.44 -7.78 -3.20
N TRP A 152 -20.74 -8.07 -3.08
CA TRP A 152 -21.81 -7.17 -3.46
C TRP A 152 -21.98 -5.96 -2.52
N GLU A 153 -21.60 -6.06 -1.24
CA GLU A 153 -21.79 -5.01 -0.24
C GLU A 153 -21.00 -3.73 -0.59
N PRO A 154 -19.69 -3.81 -0.94
CA PRO A 154 -18.95 -2.63 -1.44
C PRO A 154 -19.54 -2.06 -2.71
N GLY A 155 -19.98 -2.89 -3.66
CA GLY A 155 -20.57 -2.44 -4.92
C GLY A 155 -21.87 -1.66 -4.72
N TYR A 156 -22.76 -2.17 -3.86
CA TYR A 156 -23.99 -1.48 -3.49
C TYR A 156 -23.72 -0.18 -2.73
N SER A 157 -22.81 -0.21 -1.74
CA SER A 157 -22.43 0.97 -0.96
C SER A 157 -21.83 2.06 -1.85
N TYR A 158 -20.94 1.67 -2.77
CA TYR A 158 -20.36 2.57 -3.76
C TYR A 158 -21.44 3.16 -4.67
N SER A 159 -22.33 2.34 -5.22
CA SER A 159 -23.42 2.82 -6.08
C SER A 159 -24.33 3.80 -5.36
N LYS A 160 -24.66 3.53 -4.09
CA LYS A 160 -25.49 4.43 -3.27
C LYS A 160 -24.77 5.76 -3.00
N MET A 161 -23.47 5.72 -2.70
CA MET A 161 -22.65 6.93 -2.54
C MET A 161 -22.62 7.75 -3.83
N VAL A 162 -22.35 7.11 -4.97
CA VAL A 162 -22.34 7.80 -6.27
C VAL A 162 -23.69 8.43 -6.58
N TYR A 163 -24.79 7.67 -6.40
CA TYR A 163 -26.14 8.18 -6.63
C TYR A 163 -26.47 9.40 -5.77
N ASN A 164 -26.09 9.38 -4.49
CA ASN A 164 -26.32 10.48 -3.58
C ASN A 164 -25.45 11.72 -3.86
N LEU A 165 -24.29 11.55 -4.50
CA LEU A 165 -23.34 12.62 -4.76
C LEU A 165 -23.35 13.10 -6.22
N GLN A 166 -24.15 12.49 -7.11
CA GLN A 166 -24.12 12.77 -8.55
C GLN A 166 -24.57 14.19 -8.91
N GLY A 167 -25.38 14.84 -8.06
CA GLY A 167 -25.80 16.23 -8.21
C GLY A 167 -24.74 17.26 -7.79
N LEU A 168 -23.72 16.84 -7.05
CA LEU A 168 -22.69 17.72 -6.49
C LEU A 168 -21.68 18.13 -7.56
N HIS A 169 -21.51 19.42 -7.73
CA HIS A 169 -20.50 19.99 -8.61
C HIS A 169 -19.96 21.31 -8.04
N VAL A 170 -18.80 21.72 -8.54
CA VAL A 170 -18.24 23.05 -8.25
C VAL A 170 -18.71 23.99 -9.34
N ASP A 171 -19.43 25.06 -8.96
CA ASP A 171 -19.89 26.07 -9.91
C ASP A 171 -18.74 26.98 -10.39
N TYR A 172 -19.01 27.85 -11.37
CA TYR A 172 -18.02 28.81 -11.88
C TYR A 172 -17.54 29.83 -10.83
N MET A 173 -18.23 29.95 -9.69
CA MET A 173 -17.85 30.81 -8.57
C MET A 173 -17.02 30.06 -7.53
N GLY A 174 -16.68 28.78 -7.77
CA GLY A 174 -15.88 27.95 -6.87
C GLY A 174 -16.67 27.39 -5.67
N ARG A 175 -18.01 27.43 -5.70
CA ARG A 175 -18.88 26.93 -4.63
C ARG A 175 -19.32 25.50 -4.90
N LEU A 176 -19.49 24.72 -3.84
CA LEU A 176 -20.08 23.39 -3.93
C LEU A 176 -21.60 23.50 -4.01
N VAL A 177 -22.21 22.93 -5.04
CA VAL A 177 -23.64 23.06 -5.33
C VAL A 177 -24.25 21.68 -5.56
N ASP A 178 -25.43 21.44 -4.98
CA ASP A 178 -26.31 20.31 -5.27
C ASP A 178 -27.63 20.81 -5.87
N GLY A 179 -27.76 20.72 -7.20
CA GLY A 179 -28.90 21.31 -7.92
C GLY A 179 -28.99 22.82 -7.72
N ASN A 180 -29.99 23.30 -6.96
CA ASN A 180 -30.17 24.71 -6.63
C ASN A 180 -29.66 25.09 -5.23
N LEU A 181 -29.20 24.11 -4.45
CA LEU A 181 -28.72 24.31 -3.09
C LEU A 181 -27.22 24.59 -3.12
N VAL A 182 -26.83 25.77 -2.64
CA VAL A 182 -25.43 26.07 -2.37
C VAL A 182 -25.08 25.46 -1.02
N ILE A 183 -24.10 24.57 -1.00
CA ILE A 183 -23.57 23.99 0.23
C ILE A 183 -22.51 24.97 0.74
N GLU A 184 -22.85 25.69 1.81
CA GLU A 184 -21.90 26.57 2.48
C GLU A 184 -20.79 25.71 3.10
N ASN A 185 -19.61 25.78 2.49
CA ASN A 185 -18.38 25.28 3.09
C ASN A 185 -17.98 26.26 4.19
N ASP A 186 -18.51 26.07 5.39
CA ASP A 186 -17.96 26.72 6.56
C ASP A 186 -16.49 26.30 6.69
N VAL A 187 -15.58 27.26 6.81
CA VAL A 187 -14.11 27.02 6.81
C VAL A 187 -13.71 25.99 7.89
N LEU A 188 -14.54 25.87 8.93
CA LEU A 188 -14.45 24.89 10.01
C LEU A 188 -14.66 23.43 9.58
N ASN A 189 -15.40 23.16 8.49
CA ASN A 189 -15.66 21.81 7.98
C ASN A 189 -14.57 21.28 7.02
N VAL A 190 -13.64 22.14 6.60
CA VAL A 190 -12.56 21.81 5.65
C VAL A 190 -11.21 21.58 6.37
N LEU A 191 -11.13 21.89 7.67
CA LEU A 191 -9.95 21.56 8.46
C LEU A 191 -9.86 20.04 8.65
N HIS A 192 -8.79 19.44 8.12
CA HIS A 192 -8.42 18.06 8.44
C HIS A 192 -8.44 17.90 9.97
N TYR A 193 -9.09 16.86 10.50
CA TYR A 193 -9.38 16.66 11.94
C TYR A 193 -8.15 16.78 12.86
N THR A 194 -6.94 16.63 12.32
CA THR A 194 -5.67 16.86 13.02
C THR A 194 -5.37 18.32 13.35
N ASN A 195 -5.86 19.27 12.54
CA ASN A 195 -5.61 20.71 12.75
C ASN A 195 -6.58 21.33 13.76
N VAL A 196 -7.81 20.82 13.85
CA VAL A 196 -8.81 21.24 14.86
C VAL A 196 -8.37 20.91 16.29
N MET A 197 -7.57 19.85 16.45
CA MET A 197 -7.03 19.40 17.74
C MET A 197 -5.69 20.05 18.11
N SER A 198 -5.17 20.98 17.30
CA SER A 198 -3.95 21.73 17.62
C SER A 198 -4.27 22.90 18.57
N GLU A 199 -3.32 23.25 19.45
CA GLU A 199 -3.51 24.34 20.44
C GLU A 199 -3.77 25.69 19.77
N GLU A 200 -3.19 25.92 18.58
CA GLU A 200 -3.44 27.11 17.75
C GLU A 200 -4.82 27.10 17.12
N GLY A 201 -5.29 25.94 16.62
CA GLY A 201 -6.64 25.78 16.09
C GLY A 201 -7.72 26.01 17.15
N PHE A 202 -7.48 25.58 18.39
CA PHE A 202 -8.40 25.79 19.50
C PHE A 202 -8.48 27.26 19.95
N ARG A 203 -7.35 28.00 19.96
CA ARG A 203 -7.35 29.45 20.27
C ARG A 203 -8.10 30.25 19.21
N HIS A 204 -7.91 29.94 17.93
CA HIS A 204 -8.62 30.61 16.84
C HIS A 204 -10.14 30.38 16.92
N LEU A 205 -10.56 29.16 17.29
CA LEU A 205 -11.96 28.83 17.52
C LEU A 205 -12.57 29.65 18.66
N MET A 206 -11.86 29.77 19.78
CA MET A 206 -12.32 30.53 20.95
C MET A 206 -12.43 32.03 20.66
N ASP A 207 -11.49 32.61 19.92
CA ASP A 207 -11.51 34.03 19.57
C ASP A 207 -12.69 34.37 18.64
N GLU A 208 -13.03 33.50 17.68
CA GLU A 208 -14.18 33.71 16.79
C GLU A 208 -15.54 33.54 17.49
N THR A 209 -15.71 32.55 18.37
CA THR A 209 -16.98 32.42 19.14
C THR A 209 -17.17 33.57 20.11
N LEU A 210 -16.09 34.04 20.77
CA LEU A 210 -16.15 35.19 21.67
C LEU A 210 -16.39 36.52 20.95
N LEU A 211 -15.97 36.65 19.68
CA LEU A 211 -16.26 37.82 18.85
C LEU A 211 -17.72 37.86 18.38
N LYS A 212 -18.33 36.70 18.10
CA LYS A 212 -19.77 36.61 17.76
C LYS A 212 -20.67 36.97 18.94
N GLU A 213 -20.36 36.49 20.16
CA GLU A 213 -21.15 36.86 21.36
C GLU A 213 -21.09 38.34 21.74
N LYS A 214 -20.06 39.08 21.28
CA LYS A 214 -19.95 40.53 21.48
C LYS A 214 -20.71 41.37 20.45
N GLN A 215 -21.11 40.79 19.32
CA GLN A 215 -21.92 41.48 18.30
C GLN A 215 -23.43 41.33 18.54
N ASP A 216 -23.83 40.33 19.33
CA ASP A 216 -25.22 40.06 19.71
C ASP A 216 -25.65 40.71 21.06
N LYS A 217 -24.87 41.68 21.57
CA LYS A 217 -25.22 42.56 22.70
C LYS A 217 -25.18 44.03 22.29
#